data_AF-A0A8T1FWT3-F1
#
_entry.id   AF-A0A8T1FWT3-F1
#
_cell.length_a   1.000
_cell.length_b   1.000
_cell.length_c   1.000
_cell.angle_alpha   90.00
_cell.angle_beta   90.00
_cell.angle_gamma   90.00
#
_symmetry.space_group_name_H-M   'P 1'
#
loop_
_entity.id
_entity.type
_entity.pdbx_description
1 polymer ?
#
loop_
_entity_poly.entity_id
_entity_poly.type
_entity_poly.pdbx_seq_one_letter_code
_entity_poly.pdbx_strand_id
1 'polypeptide(L)'
;MIAEAALRSAERFLDGSAGNETTAISSGSGDLESLETGAQRMRVTLVFILSGFVTIWLLCVGLIWHMRVNRAGAFKGDAAAARKVILPAYEPVLFVLAAINGVYIVFLVVTLATDYYDVFVSPLILESFYSGNQFMFVIVLVLMFEKSLSFPAVKRAVGLSLVLSYYTILYVWVVTKFGRPNQQKELTIGLQFVRGLLMLPFVYALIQPPSRATKRIIRELCFVTIVYFLLTVLLMILIMDPKTADKSRYVVYVMLSWVAFCPLVVWRVLKADTEYWRGVGQRACALQDYFQRENGLSERVSSKGLHVLIEMNRKFVIDFAYLGLIRQL
;
A
#
# COMPACT_ATOMS: atom_id res chain seq x y z
N MET A 1 28.62 -11.38 -18.73
CA MET A 1 29.40 -10.50 -17.82
C MET A 1 28.70 -10.09 -16.52
N ILE A 2 27.61 -9.30 -16.49
CA ILE A 2 26.96 -8.92 -15.20
C ILE A 2 26.18 -10.09 -14.57
N ALA A 3 25.54 -10.93 -15.39
CA ALA A 3 24.84 -12.13 -14.93
C ALA A 3 25.79 -13.22 -14.40
N GLU A 4 26.99 -13.38 -14.99
CA GLU A 4 28.00 -14.34 -14.51
C GLU A 4 28.64 -13.91 -13.18
N ALA A 5 28.76 -12.60 -12.93
CA ALA A 5 29.26 -12.09 -11.66
C ALA A 5 28.27 -12.33 -10.52
N ALA A 6 26.97 -12.22 -10.80
CA ALA A 6 25.90 -12.56 -9.85
C ALA A 6 25.83 -14.08 -9.61
N LEU A 7 25.99 -14.90 -10.67
CA LEU A 7 26.03 -16.36 -10.56
C LEU A 7 27.21 -16.84 -9.71
N ARG A 8 28.42 -16.31 -9.95
CA ARG A 8 29.62 -16.63 -9.15
C ARG A 8 29.55 -16.14 -7.71
N SER A 9 28.78 -15.10 -7.44
CA SER A 9 28.55 -14.63 -6.06
C SER A 9 27.55 -15.51 -5.31
N ALA A 10 26.60 -16.13 -6.02
CA ALA A 10 25.70 -17.13 -5.47
C ALA A 10 26.41 -18.49 -5.27
N GLU A 11 27.32 -18.86 -6.18
CA GLU A 11 28.15 -20.07 -6.07
C GLU A 11 29.09 -20.02 -4.85
N ARG A 12 29.73 -18.87 -4.59
CA ARG A 12 30.53 -18.68 -3.36
C ARG A 12 29.71 -18.63 -2.08
N PHE A 13 28.40 -18.36 -2.18
CA PHE A 13 27.50 -18.41 -1.04
C PHE A 13 27.20 -19.87 -0.63
N LEU A 14 27.29 -20.81 -1.58
CA LEU A 14 27.11 -22.25 -1.36
C LEU A 14 28.39 -22.90 -0.80
N ASP A 15 29.56 -22.56 -1.32
CA ASP A 15 30.84 -23.12 -0.81
C ASP A 15 31.12 -22.74 0.65
N GLY A 16 30.69 -21.56 1.08
CA GLY A 16 30.85 -21.11 2.47
C GLY A 16 29.92 -21.80 3.47
N SER A 17 28.84 -22.44 3.00
CA SER A 17 27.86 -23.11 3.87
C SER A 17 28.04 -24.64 3.91
N ALA A 18 28.88 -25.21 3.06
CA ALA A 18 29.15 -26.64 2.95
C ALA A 18 30.42 -27.12 3.72
N GLY A 19 31.02 -26.25 4.53
CA GLY A 19 32.24 -26.54 5.27
C GLY A 19 32.02 -27.15 6.66
N ASN A 20 31.50 -28.38 6.73
CA ASN A 20 31.88 -29.45 7.68
C ASN A 20 30.77 -30.50 7.76
N GLU A 21 30.86 -31.55 6.94
CA GLU A 21 30.57 -32.91 7.39
C GLU A 21 31.18 -33.91 6.40
N THR A 22 32.34 -34.43 6.78
CA THR A 22 32.98 -35.59 6.17
C THR A 22 32.05 -36.79 6.24
N THR A 23 31.41 -37.15 5.14
CA THR A 23 31.32 -38.55 4.66
C THR A 23 30.81 -38.57 3.22
N ALA A 24 31.75 -38.74 2.30
CA ALA A 24 31.47 -39.02 0.91
C ALA A 24 30.81 -40.42 0.77
N ILE A 25 30.06 -40.58 -0.32
CA ILE A 25 29.37 -41.81 -0.80
C ILE A 25 27.90 -41.93 -0.33
N SER A 26 27.09 -40.88 -0.53
CA SER A 26 25.64 -40.99 -0.84
C SER A 26 25.02 -39.72 -1.47
N SER A 27 25.83 -38.73 -1.83
CA SER A 27 25.46 -37.32 -2.08
C SER A 27 24.79 -37.02 -3.43
N GLY A 28 24.17 -38.00 -4.08
CA GLY A 28 23.46 -37.78 -5.35
C GLY A 28 21.96 -37.57 -5.20
N SER A 29 21.30 -38.33 -4.30
CA SER A 29 19.85 -38.26 -4.13
C SER A 29 19.42 -37.24 -3.08
N GLY A 30 20.21 -37.05 -2.01
CA GLY A 30 19.90 -36.11 -0.93
C GLY A 30 19.94 -34.63 -1.37
N ASP A 31 20.89 -34.27 -2.24
CA ASP A 31 21.01 -32.90 -2.74
C ASP A 31 19.87 -32.56 -3.71
N LEU A 32 19.49 -33.52 -4.59
CA LEU A 32 18.37 -33.35 -5.51
C LEU A 32 17.02 -33.23 -4.77
N GLU A 33 16.78 -34.10 -3.78
CA GLU A 33 15.57 -34.09 -2.96
C GLU A 33 15.46 -32.81 -2.12
N SER A 34 16.60 -32.28 -1.63
CA SER A 34 16.65 -31.01 -0.90
C SER A 34 16.34 -29.80 -1.80
N LEU A 35 16.82 -29.81 -3.05
CA LEU A 35 16.58 -28.76 -4.05
C LEU A 35 15.13 -28.76 -4.52
N GLU A 36 14.56 -29.92 -4.83
CA GLU A 36 13.14 -30.05 -5.20
C GLU A 36 12.21 -29.61 -4.07
N THR A 37 12.54 -30.01 -2.84
CA THR A 37 11.80 -29.59 -1.65
C THR A 37 11.90 -28.07 -1.41
N GLY A 38 13.07 -27.48 -1.62
CA GLY A 38 13.28 -26.03 -1.57
C GLY A 38 12.46 -25.29 -2.62
N ALA A 39 12.43 -25.82 -3.84
CA ALA A 39 11.71 -25.23 -4.95
C ALA A 39 10.19 -25.25 -4.76
N GLN A 40 9.67 -26.39 -4.31
CA GLN A 40 8.25 -26.50 -3.97
C GLN A 40 7.84 -25.50 -2.87
N ARG A 41 8.70 -25.30 -1.86
CA ARG A 41 8.47 -24.32 -0.78
C ARG A 41 8.47 -22.88 -1.29
N MET A 42 9.39 -22.53 -2.20
CA MET A 42 9.45 -21.20 -2.80
C MET A 42 8.21 -20.94 -3.68
N ARG A 43 7.81 -21.91 -4.51
CA ARG A 43 6.59 -21.81 -5.33
C ARG A 43 5.35 -21.57 -4.47
N VAL A 44 5.16 -22.30 -3.37
CA VAL A 44 4.04 -22.07 -2.44
C VAL A 44 4.08 -20.65 -1.90
N THR A 45 5.25 -20.17 -1.46
CA THR A 45 5.42 -18.80 -0.96
C THR A 45 5.05 -17.75 -2.01
N LEU A 46 5.49 -17.93 -3.26
CA LEU A 46 5.17 -17.03 -4.38
C LEU A 46 3.68 -17.02 -4.70
N VAL A 47 3.01 -18.18 -4.68
CA VAL A 47 1.56 -18.28 -4.87
C VAL A 47 0.80 -17.52 -3.77
N PHE A 48 1.25 -17.61 -2.53
CA PHE A 48 0.68 -16.83 -1.43
C PHE A 48 0.94 -15.32 -1.56
N ILE A 49 2.14 -14.92 -2.01
CA ILE A 49 2.42 -13.51 -2.29
C ILE A 49 1.51 -13.00 -3.41
N LEU A 50 1.35 -13.78 -4.48
CA LEU A 50 0.43 -13.49 -5.58
C LEU A 50 -1.00 -13.32 -5.08
N SER A 51 -1.50 -14.22 -4.23
CA SER A 51 -2.86 -14.09 -3.69
C SER A 51 -3.03 -12.82 -2.86
N GLY A 52 -2.02 -12.43 -2.08
CA GLY A 52 -1.98 -11.14 -1.40
C GLY A 52 -2.16 -9.95 -2.35
N PHE A 53 -1.35 -9.86 -3.41
CA PHE A 53 -1.47 -8.79 -4.41
C PHE A 53 -2.81 -8.82 -5.16
N VAL A 54 -3.33 -10.00 -5.50
CA VAL A 54 -4.63 -10.17 -6.15
C VAL A 54 -5.77 -9.67 -5.26
N THR A 55 -5.76 -9.97 -3.96
CA THR A 55 -6.82 -9.47 -3.04
C THR A 55 -6.84 -7.95 -2.94
N ILE A 56 -5.66 -7.31 -2.84
CA ILE A 56 -5.53 -5.85 -2.83
C ILE A 56 -6.02 -5.26 -4.17
N TRP A 57 -5.62 -5.87 -5.29
CA TRP A 57 -6.01 -5.43 -6.62
C TRP A 57 -7.52 -5.52 -6.86
N LEU A 58 -8.14 -6.67 -6.52
CA LEU A 58 -9.58 -6.87 -6.62
C LEU A 58 -10.35 -5.87 -5.77
N LEU A 59 -9.86 -5.56 -4.57
CA LEU A 59 -10.46 -4.55 -3.72
C LEU A 59 -10.33 -3.15 -4.34
N CYS A 60 -9.17 -2.78 -4.89
CA CYS A 60 -8.99 -1.50 -5.56
C CYS A 60 -9.93 -1.34 -6.76
N VAL A 61 -9.99 -2.35 -7.63
CA VAL A 61 -10.88 -2.35 -8.80
C VAL A 61 -12.35 -2.36 -8.38
N GLY A 62 -12.71 -3.17 -7.38
CA GLY A 62 -14.06 -3.21 -6.82
C GLY A 62 -14.49 -1.88 -6.21
N LEU A 63 -13.57 -1.16 -5.55
CA LEU A 63 -13.81 0.18 -5.03
C LEU A 63 -14.01 1.21 -6.13
N ILE A 64 -13.16 1.19 -7.17
CA ILE A 64 -13.30 2.07 -8.33
C ILE A 64 -14.64 1.79 -9.02
N TRP A 65 -15.00 0.52 -9.21
CA TRP A 65 -16.28 0.11 -9.77
C TRP A 65 -17.45 0.60 -8.92
N HIS A 66 -17.44 0.34 -7.61
CA HIS A 66 -18.45 0.80 -6.66
C HIS A 66 -18.60 2.33 -6.68
N MET A 67 -17.48 3.07 -6.73
CA MET A 67 -17.50 4.53 -6.87
C MET A 67 -18.14 4.96 -8.18
N ARG A 68 -17.80 4.32 -9.32
CA ARG A 68 -18.35 4.66 -10.63
C ARG A 68 -19.84 4.34 -10.77
N VAL A 69 -20.27 3.18 -10.29
CA VAL A 69 -21.68 2.77 -10.30
C VAL A 69 -22.52 3.67 -9.40
N ASN A 70 -22.05 3.95 -8.18
CA ASN A 70 -22.78 4.86 -7.30
C ASN A 70 -22.74 6.30 -7.81
N ARG A 71 -21.69 6.72 -8.53
CA ARG A 71 -21.68 7.98 -9.25
C ARG A 71 -22.76 7.95 -10.34
N ALA A 72 -22.83 6.90 -11.17
CA ALA A 72 -23.88 6.69 -12.19
C ALA A 72 -25.31 6.74 -11.61
N GLY A 73 -25.51 6.24 -10.39
CA GLY A 73 -26.77 6.38 -9.65
C GLY A 73 -27.03 7.80 -9.15
N ALA A 74 -26.02 8.47 -8.58
CA ALA A 74 -26.13 9.87 -8.17
C ALA A 74 -26.40 10.81 -9.36
N PHE A 75 -25.80 10.53 -10.52
CA PHE A 75 -26.05 11.19 -11.79
C PHE A 75 -27.52 11.11 -12.26
N LYS A 76 -28.21 10.03 -11.88
CA LYS A 76 -29.64 9.80 -12.18
C LYS A 76 -30.58 10.39 -11.11
N GLY A 77 -30.04 11.10 -10.12
CA GLY A 77 -30.83 11.81 -9.10
C GLY A 77 -31.10 11.02 -7.81
N ASP A 78 -30.42 9.88 -7.58
CA ASP A 78 -30.58 9.13 -6.33
C ASP A 78 -29.79 9.77 -5.17
N ALA A 79 -30.52 10.41 -4.26
CA ALA A 79 -29.99 11.05 -3.05
C ALA A 79 -29.43 10.06 -2.00
N ALA A 80 -29.80 8.77 -2.06
CA ALA A 80 -29.21 7.73 -1.23
C ALA A 80 -27.85 7.28 -1.78
N ALA A 81 -27.72 7.20 -3.11
CA ALA A 81 -26.45 6.93 -3.78
C ALA A 81 -25.43 8.06 -3.56
N ALA A 82 -25.85 9.32 -3.69
CA ALA A 82 -24.98 10.49 -3.48
C ALA A 82 -24.33 10.56 -2.09
N ARG A 83 -25.02 10.07 -1.04
CA ARG A 83 -24.50 10.02 0.33
C ARG A 83 -23.51 8.88 0.58
N LYS A 84 -23.53 7.81 -0.22
CA LYS A 84 -22.64 6.64 -0.06
C LYS A 84 -21.37 6.69 -0.90
N VAL A 85 -21.26 7.65 -1.83
CA VAL A 85 -20.07 7.80 -2.70
C VAL A 85 -18.86 8.30 -1.91
N ILE A 86 -17.72 7.60 -1.98
CA ILE A 86 -16.44 8.13 -1.50
C ILE A 86 -15.99 9.30 -2.37
N LEU A 87 -15.23 10.26 -1.83
CA LEU A 87 -14.82 11.46 -2.58
C LEU A 87 -14.14 11.09 -3.92
N PRO A 88 -14.49 11.78 -5.03
CA PRO A 88 -13.90 11.54 -6.35
C PRO A 88 -12.37 11.64 -6.36
N ALA A 89 -11.81 12.45 -5.46
CA ALA A 89 -10.38 12.69 -5.37
C ALA A 89 -9.54 11.46 -4.98
N TYR A 90 -10.15 10.38 -4.45
CA TYR A 90 -9.44 9.12 -4.20
C TYR A 90 -9.39 8.19 -5.42
N GLU A 91 -10.17 8.45 -6.48
CA GLU A 91 -10.11 7.68 -7.73
C GLU A 91 -8.68 7.60 -8.31
N PRO A 92 -7.90 8.69 -8.45
CA PRO A 92 -6.51 8.60 -8.92
C PRO A 92 -5.60 7.80 -7.99
N VAL A 93 -5.83 7.85 -6.67
CA VAL A 93 -5.04 7.09 -5.68
C VAL A 93 -5.28 5.59 -5.85
N LEU A 94 -6.55 5.18 -5.91
CA LEU A 94 -6.95 3.78 -6.09
C LEU A 94 -6.48 3.25 -7.45
N PHE A 95 -6.49 4.10 -8.48
CA PHE A 95 -5.97 3.74 -9.80
C PHE A 95 -4.47 3.46 -9.77
N VAL A 96 -3.67 4.35 -9.14
CA VAL A 96 -2.22 4.14 -8.99
C VAL A 96 -1.93 2.87 -8.19
N LEU A 97 -2.67 2.64 -7.10
CA LEU A 97 -2.54 1.43 -6.30
C LEU A 97 -2.88 0.18 -7.13
N ALA A 98 -3.98 0.18 -7.87
CA ALA A 98 -4.36 -0.92 -8.76
C ALA A 98 -3.31 -1.15 -9.87
N ALA A 99 -2.76 -0.09 -10.46
CA ALA A 99 -1.74 -0.21 -11.50
C ALA A 99 -0.46 -0.87 -10.97
N ILE A 100 0.05 -0.41 -9.82
CA ILE A 100 1.26 -0.98 -9.19
C ILE A 100 1.04 -2.44 -8.81
N ASN A 101 -0.07 -2.77 -8.14
CA ASN A 101 -0.40 -4.15 -7.80
C ASN A 101 -0.58 -5.02 -9.06
N GLY A 102 -1.18 -4.47 -10.11
CA GLY A 102 -1.34 -5.16 -11.40
C GLY A 102 -0.01 -5.53 -12.05
N VAL A 103 0.98 -4.63 -12.01
CA VAL A 103 2.35 -4.92 -12.49
C VAL A 103 2.97 -6.07 -11.70
N TYR A 104 2.85 -6.08 -10.37
CA TYR A 104 3.34 -7.18 -9.54
C TYR A 104 2.63 -8.50 -9.83
N ILE A 105 1.31 -8.49 -10.05
CA ILE A 105 0.54 -9.67 -10.43
C ILE A 105 1.05 -10.24 -11.76
N VAL A 106 1.18 -9.41 -12.79
CA VAL A 106 1.68 -9.85 -14.10
C VAL A 106 3.08 -10.44 -13.96
N PHE A 107 3.97 -9.76 -13.23
CA PHE A 107 5.32 -10.25 -12.97
C PHE A 107 5.32 -11.62 -12.28
N LEU A 108 4.52 -11.79 -11.21
CA LEU A 108 4.42 -13.04 -10.46
C LEU A 108 3.79 -14.17 -11.29
N VAL A 109 2.76 -13.88 -12.08
CA VAL A 109 2.13 -14.88 -12.98
C VAL A 109 3.10 -15.34 -14.05
N VAL A 110 3.82 -14.42 -14.70
CA VAL A 110 4.85 -14.77 -15.71
C VAL A 110 5.96 -15.60 -15.06
N THR A 111 6.41 -15.20 -13.88
CA THR A 111 7.44 -15.92 -13.11
C THR A 111 6.99 -17.34 -12.77
N LEU A 112 5.75 -17.52 -12.29
CA LEU A 112 5.19 -18.82 -11.95
C LEU A 112 4.88 -19.68 -13.19
N ALA A 113 4.63 -19.07 -14.35
CA ALA A 113 4.36 -19.81 -15.59
C ALA A 113 5.65 -20.25 -16.31
N THR A 114 6.76 -19.54 -16.09
CA THR A 114 8.06 -19.82 -16.71
C THR A 114 9.02 -20.57 -15.79
N ASP A 115 8.60 -20.85 -14.55
CA ASP A 115 9.42 -21.53 -13.53
C ASP A 115 10.79 -20.85 -13.31
N TYR A 116 10.83 -19.54 -13.55
CA TYR A 116 12.08 -18.77 -13.60
C TYR A 116 12.80 -18.67 -12.24
N TYR A 117 12.05 -18.76 -11.14
CA TYR A 117 12.60 -18.75 -9.78
C TYR A 117 12.24 -20.03 -9.02
N ASP A 118 12.70 -21.17 -9.54
CA ASP A 118 12.51 -22.44 -8.85
C ASP A 118 13.33 -22.55 -7.57
N VAL A 119 14.58 -22.09 -7.52
CA VAL A 119 15.42 -22.33 -6.32
C VAL A 119 15.57 -21.09 -5.43
N PHE A 120 15.81 -19.89 -6.00
CA PHE A 120 16.03 -18.67 -5.21
C PHE A 120 15.55 -17.41 -5.94
N VAL A 121 14.85 -16.52 -5.20
CA VAL A 121 14.44 -15.19 -5.67
C VAL A 121 15.47 -14.15 -5.23
N SER A 122 15.84 -13.24 -6.12
CA SER A 122 16.78 -12.16 -5.80
C SER A 122 16.29 -11.31 -4.61
N PRO A 123 17.15 -10.97 -3.63
CA PRO A 123 16.79 -10.10 -2.50
C PRO A 123 16.17 -8.77 -2.91
N LEU A 124 16.56 -8.24 -4.07
CA LEU A 124 16.02 -7.00 -4.62
C LEU A 124 14.53 -7.12 -4.98
N ILE A 125 14.12 -8.28 -5.48
CA ILE A 125 12.73 -8.56 -5.88
C ILE A 125 11.86 -8.76 -4.64
N LEU A 126 12.37 -9.48 -3.63
CA LEU A 126 11.69 -9.64 -2.35
C LEU A 126 11.51 -8.29 -1.64
N GLU A 127 12.52 -7.42 -1.66
CA GLU A 127 12.38 -6.05 -1.14
C GLU A 127 11.34 -5.25 -1.93
N SER A 128 11.27 -5.42 -3.25
CA SER A 128 10.26 -4.77 -4.08
C SER A 128 8.83 -5.19 -3.67
N PHE A 129 8.60 -6.47 -3.40
CA PHE A 129 7.28 -6.93 -2.92
C PHE A 129 6.94 -6.34 -1.54
N TYR A 130 7.93 -6.28 -0.65
CA TYR A 130 7.78 -5.64 0.65
C TYR A 130 7.41 -4.14 0.50
N SER A 131 8.15 -3.40 -0.32
CA SER A 131 7.88 -2.00 -0.66
C SER A 131 6.51 -1.78 -1.29
N GLY A 132 6.06 -2.71 -2.15
CA GLY A 132 4.74 -2.70 -2.76
C GLY A 132 3.61 -2.80 -1.72
N ASN A 133 3.72 -3.73 -0.77
CA ASN A 133 2.76 -3.85 0.34
C ASN A 133 2.81 -2.63 1.26
N GLN A 134 4.01 -2.12 1.54
CA GLN A 134 4.20 -0.97 2.42
C GLN A 134 3.60 0.31 1.83
N PHE A 135 3.68 0.47 0.51
CA PHE A 135 3.09 1.61 -0.22
C PHE A 135 1.60 1.80 0.07
N MET A 136 0.84 0.70 0.21
CA MET A 136 -0.58 0.75 0.55
C MET A 136 -0.84 1.48 1.88
N PHE A 137 0.00 1.27 2.90
CA PHE A 137 -0.16 1.93 4.20
C PHE A 137 0.35 3.37 4.16
N VAL A 138 1.52 3.58 3.55
CA VAL A 138 2.17 4.89 3.48
C VAL A 138 1.30 5.88 2.72
N ILE A 139 0.70 5.49 1.59
CA ILE A 139 -0.15 6.40 0.81
C ILE A 139 -1.36 6.88 1.59
N VAL A 140 -1.99 5.99 2.35
CA VAL A 140 -3.13 6.35 3.19
C VAL A 140 -2.70 7.32 4.28
N LEU A 141 -1.58 7.04 4.96
CA LEU A 141 -1.07 7.91 6.02
C LEU A 141 -0.71 9.30 5.48
N VAL A 142 0.03 9.38 4.38
CA VAL A 142 0.43 10.66 3.77
C VAL A 142 -0.80 11.47 3.34
N LEU A 143 -1.83 10.81 2.78
CA LEU A 143 -3.10 11.48 2.45
C LEU A 143 -3.82 12.03 3.68
N MET A 144 -3.72 11.38 4.85
CA MET A 144 -4.30 11.90 6.10
C MET A 144 -3.54 13.13 6.64
N PHE A 145 -2.28 13.31 6.27
CA PHE A 145 -1.47 14.48 6.65
C PHE A 145 -1.59 15.66 5.69
N GLU A 146 -2.07 15.44 4.48
CA GLU A 146 -2.34 16.54 3.55
C GLU A 146 -3.34 17.53 4.15
N LYS A 147 -3.22 18.82 3.81
CA LYS A 147 -4.17 19.85 4.30
C LYS A 147 -5.40 20.00 3.42
N SER A 148 -5.28 19.74 2.12
CA SER A 148 -6.40 19.76 1.17
C SER A 148 -6.56 18.43 0.45
N LEU A 149 -7.73 18.18 -0.16
CA LEU A 149 -7.97 17.02 -1.03
C LEU A 149 -8.05 17.46 -2.51
N SER A 150 -7.20 18.42 -2.89
CA SER A 150 -7.10 18.90 -4.26
C SER A 150 -6.27 17.94 -5.12
N PHE A 151 -6.52 17.94 -6.44
CA PHE A 151 -5.79 17.07 -7.37
C PHE A 151 -4.25 17.27 -7.31
N PRO A 152 -3.71 18.51 -7.22
CA PRO A 152 -2.27 18.71 -7.04
C PRO A 152 -1.72 18.16 -5.71
N ALA A 153 -2.49 18.27 -4.62
CA ALA A 153 -2.10 17.71 -3.33
C ALA A 153 -2.05 16.18 -3.36
N VAL A 154 -3.06 15.55 -3.98
CA VAL A 154 -3.09 14.09 -4.17
C VAL A 154 -1.90 13.61 -5.00
N LYS A 155 -1.53 14.34 -6.08
CA LYS A 155 -0.34 14.02 -6.88
C LYS A 155 0.95 14.08 -6.05
N ARG A 156 1.09 15.10 -5.20
CA ARG A 156 2.23 15.22 -4.28
C ARG A 156 2.27 14.08 -3.26
N ALA A 157 1.13 13.75 -2.66
CA ALA A 157 1.01 12.64 -1.71
C ALA A 157 1.41 11.31 -2.34
N VAL A 158 0.95 11.03 -3.56
CA VAL A 158 1.34 9.82 -4.32
C VAL A 158 2.85 9.79 -4.56
N GLY A 159 3.44 10.90 -5.02
CA GLY A 159 4.89 10.99 -5.26
C GLY A 159 5.71 10.78 -3.99
N LEU A 160 5.32 11.45 -2.89
CA LEU A 160 5.99 11.30 -1.60
C LEU A 160 5.89 9.87 -1.06
N SER A 161 4.73 9.23 -1.22
CA SER A 161 4.51 7.85 -0.78
C SER A 161 5.31 6.84 -1.57
N LEU A 162 5.50 7.06 -2.88
CA LEU A 162 6.37 6.24 -3.70
C LEU A 162 7.82 6.34 -3.22
N VAL A 163 8.33 7.56 -3.00
CA VAL A 163 9.69 7.76 -2.50
C VAL A 163 9.87 7.08 -1.13
N LEU A 164 8.95 7.32 -0.20
CA LEU A 164 8.98 6.74 1.15
C LEU A 164 8.82 5.21 1.18
N SER A 165 8.21 4.59 0.18
CA SER A 165 8.03 3.13 0.19
C SER A 165 9.14 2.39 -0.54
N TYR A 166 9.75 3.02 -1.55
CA TYR A 166 10.74 2.39 -2.43
C TYR A 166 12.19 2.77 -2.10
N TYR A 167 12.46 3.70 -1.20
CA TYR A 167 13.85 4.06 -0.84
C TYR A 167 14.64 2.89 -0.24
N THR A 168 13.98 1.91 0.40
CA THR A 168 14.65 0.72 0.96
C THR A 168 15.27 -0.16 -0.13
N ILE A 169 14.72 -0.14 -1.35
CA ILE A 169 15.27 -0.87 -2.50
C ILE A 169 16.65 -0.34 -2.86
N LEU A 170 16.88 0.97 -2.78
CA LEU A 170 18.20 1.56 -3.03
C LEU A 170 19.23 1.04 -2.04
N TYR A 171 18.86 0.89 -0.76
CA TYR A 171 19.73 0.30 0.25
C TYR A 171 20.08 -1.15 -0.11
N VAL A 172 19.08 -1.98 -0.41
CA VAL A 172 19.32 -3.38 -0.82
C VAL A 172 20.18 -3.48 -2.08
N TRP A 173 20.00 -2.57 -3.04
CA TRP A 173 20.83 -2.50 -4.24
C TRP A 173 22.31 -2.18 -3.92
N VAL A 174 22.57 -1.20 -3.04
CA VAL A 174 23.94 -0.88 -2.60
C VAL A 174 24.56 -2.08 -1.87
N VAL A 175 23.82 -2.68 -0.96
CA VAL A 175 24.26 -3.83 -0.15
C VAL A 175 24.57 -5.03 -1.03
N THR A 176 23.74 -5.34 -2.02
CA THR A 176 23.95 -6.48 -2.93
C THR A 176 25.13 -6.25 -3.88
N LYS A 177 25.43 -4.99 -4.25
CA LYS A 177 26.51 -4.68 -5.19
C LYS A 177 27.88 -4.50 -4.54
N PHE A 178 27.94 -3.98 -3.32
CA PHE A 178 29.19 -3.64 -2.63
C PHE A 178 29.42 -4.43 -1.34
N GLY A 179 28.43 -5.17 -0.84
CA GLY A 179 28.50 -5.92 0.41
C GLY A 179 29.43 -7.12 0.34
N ARG A 180 30.26 -7.29 1.37
CA ARG A 180 31.08 -8.49 1.55
C ARG A 180 30.25 -9.59 2.26
N PRO A 181 30.43 -10.88 1.91
CA PRO A 181 29.65 -11.97 2.52
C PRO A 181 29.85 -12.08 4.04
N ASN A 182 31.02 -11.70 4.57
CA ASN A 182 31.29 -11.71 6.01
C ASN A 182 30.48 -10.68 6.83
N GLN A 183 29.81 -9.70 6.19
CA GLN A 183 29.07 -8.63 6.87
C GLN A 183 27.54 -8.76 6.77
N GLN A 184 27.01 -9.91 6.34
CA GLN A 184 25.58 -10.08 6.10
C GLN A 184 24.67 -9.79 7.31
N LYS A 185 25.13 -10.13 8.52
CA LYS A 185 24.38 -9.83 9.76
C LYS A 185 24.25 -8.32 9.99
N GLU A 186 25.35 -7.58 9.83
CA GLU A 186 25.37 -6.12 9.98
C GLU A 186 24.49 -5.44 8.91
N LEU A 187 24.56 -5.91 7.67
CA LEU A 187 23.77 -5.39 6.55
C LEU A 187 22.26 -5.67 6.74
N THR A 188 21.90 -6.81 7.33
CA THR A 188 20.51 -7.14 7.66
C THR A 188 19.98 -6.27 8.80
N ILE A 189 20.78 -6.04 9.85
CA ILE A 189 20.44 -5.13 10.94
C ILE A 189 20.28 -3.70 10.40
N GLY A 190 21.19 -3.26 9.52
CA GLY A 190 21.10 -1.98 8.83
C GLY A 190 19.82 -1.85 8.01
N LEU A 191 19.39 -2.88 7.28
CA LEU A 191 18.12 -2.87 6.55
C LEU A 191 16.92 -2.68 7.48
N GLN A 192 16.92 -3.31 8.66
CA GLN A 192 15.85 -3.12 9.64
C GLN A 192 15.83 -1.72 10.23
N PHE A 193 17.00 -1.12 10.45
CA PHE A 193 17.09 0.28 10.87
C PHE A 193 16.53 1.21 9.80
N VAL A 194 16.90 1.00 8.54
CA VAL A 194 16.40 1.77 7.39
C VAL A 194 14.88 1.63 7.28
N ARG A 195 14.32 0.42 7.40
CA ARG A 195 12.87 0.19 7.44
C ARG A 195 12.20 0.82 8.67
N GLY A 196 12.86 0.79 9.82
CA GLY A 196 12.39 1.41 11.06
C GLY A 196 12.23 2.92 10.94
N LEU A 197 13.04 3.58 10.12
CA LEU A 197 12.91 5.02 9.86
C LEU A 197 11.55 5.38 9.23
N LEU A 198 11.00 4.50 8.39
CA LEU A 198 9.67 4.67 7.80
C LEU A 198 8.55 4.57 8.84
N MET A 199 8.80 3.96 10.00
CA MET A 199 7.81 3.81 11.06
C MET A 199 7.64 5.07 11.90
N LEU A 200 8.60 6.01 11.87
CA LEU A 200 8.52 7.28 12.60
C LEU A 200 7.23 8.08 12.35
N PRO A 201 6.78 8.33 11.09
CA PRO A 201 5.52 9.02 10.85
C PRO A 201 4.30 8.25 11.38
N PHE A 202 4.33 6.92 11.41
CA PHE A 202 3.25 6.11 12.00
C PHE A 202 3.23 6.23 13.53
N VAL A 203 4.39 6.22 14.18
CA VAL A 203 4.49 6.45 15.64
C VAL A 203 4.01 7.86 15.99
N TYR A 204 4.40 8.86 15.21
CA TYR A 204 3.91 10.22 15.38
C TYR A 204 2.38 10.30 15.26
N ALA A 205 1.80 9.69 14.21
CA ALA A 205 0.35 9.64 14.02
C ALA A 205 -0.40 8.86 15.11
N LEU A 206 0.25 7.92 15.79
CA LEU A 206 -0.35 7.17 16.89
C LEU A 206 -0.52 8.03 18.15
N ILE A 207 0.49 8.86 18.46
CA ILE A 207 0.49 9.80 19.59
C ILE A 207 -0.42 10.99 19.27
N GLN A 208 -0.20 11.63 18.12
CA GLN A 208 -0.91 12.82 17.67
C GLN A 208 -1.62 12.55 16.33
N PRO A 209 -2.79 11.88 16.37
CA PRO A 209 -3.53 11.58 15.15
C PRO A 209 -4.03 12.85 14.45
N PRO A 210 -3.91 12.96 13.11
CA PRO A 210 -4.49 14.06 12.36
C PRO A 210 -6.00 14.16 12.58
N SER A 211 -6.53 15.38 12.50
CA SER A 211 -7.95 15.68 12.75
C SER A 211 -8.91 15.22 11.64
N ARG A 212 -8.36 14.77 10.50
CA ARG A 212 -9.11 14.38 9.30
C ARG A 212 -9.94 13.10 9.43
N ALA A 213 -9.54 12.17 10.28
CA ALA A 213 -10.31 10.94 10.50
C ALA A 213 -10.48 10.69 12.00
N THR A 214 -11.41 9.81 12.36
CA THR A 214 -11.62 9.44 13.76
C THR A 214 -10.30 8.93 14.34
N LYS A 215 -9.88 9.50 15.47
CA LYS A 215 -8.60 9.17 16.15
C LYS A 215 -8.41 7.65 16.33
N ARG A 216 -9.49 6.93 16.60
CA ARG A 216 -9.51 5.46 16.71
C ARG A 216 -9.08 4.77 15.41
N ILE A 217 -9.66 5.16 14.28
CA ILE A 217 -9.42 4.53 12.97
C ILE A 217 -7.98 4.79 12.51
N ILE A 218 -7.44 5.99 12.75
CA ILE A 218 -6.03 6.28 12.45
C ILE A 218 -5.09 5.45 13.33
N ARG A 219 -5.39 5.33 14.62
CA ARG A 219 -4.61 4.48 15.54
C ARG A 219 -4.67 3.01 15.14
N GLU A 220 -5.82 2.52 14.68
CA GLU A 220 -5.97 1.17 14.12
C GLU A 220 -5.07 0.97 12.89
N LEU A 221 -5.04 1.92 11.94
CA LEU A 221 -4.13 1.88 10.79
C LEU A 221 -2.64 1.84 11.22
N CYS A 222 -2.27 2.70 12.17
CA CYS A 222 -0.90 2.76 12.68
C CYS A 222 -0.52 1.45 13.38
N PHE A 223 -1.40 0.92 14.22
CA PHE A 223 -1.23 -0.36 14.90
C PHE A 223 -1.04 -1.51 13.91
N VAL A 224 -1.90 -1.59 12.90
CA VAL A 224 -1.81 -2.63 11.84
C VAL A 224 -0.48 -2.59 11.10
N THR A 225 0.00 -1.37 10.78
CA THR A 225 1.29 -1.18 10.10
C THR A 225 2.46 -1.54 11.01
N ILE A 226 2.41 -1.17 12.29
CA ILE A 226 3.44 -1.52 13.29
C ILE A 226 3.52 -3.02 13.50
N VAL A 227 2.38 -3.71 13.62
CA VAL A 227 2.36 -5.18 13.73
C VAL A 227 2.99 -5.83 12.50
N TYR A 228 2.65 -5.36 11.30
CA TYR A 228 3.26 -5.86 10.06
C TYR A 228 4.79 -5.66 10.04
N PHE A 229 5.28 -4.50 10.48
CA PHE A 229 6.71 -4.25 10.62
C PHE A 229 7.37 -5.19 11.64
N LEU A 230 6.78 -5.36 12.83
CA LEU A 230 7.30 -6.26 13.86
C LEU A 230 7.33 -7.72 13.39
N LEU A 231 6.30 -8.17 12.66
CA LEU A 231 6.29 -9.49 12.03
C LEU A 231 7.42 -9.64 11.00
N THR A 232 7.73 -8.58 10.25
CA THR A 232 8.85 -8.56 9.30
C THR A 232 10.21 -8.66 10.01
N VAL A 233 10.37 -7.96 11.13
CA VAL A 233 11.59 -8.04 11.97
C VAL A 233 11.72 -9.46 12.55
N LEU A 234 10.64 -10.01 13.10
CA LEU A 234 10.61 -11.37 13.64
C LEU A 234 10.96 -12.41 12.57
N LEU A 235 10.38 -12.28 11.38
CA LEU A 235 10.68 -13.13 10.22
C LEU A 235 12.18 -13.14 9.92
N MET A 236 12.81 -11.95 9.86
CA MET A 236 14.23 -11.84 9.56
C MET A 236 15.12 -12.40 10.67
N ILE A 237 14.74 -12.26 11.94
CA ILE A 237 15.45 -12.88 13.06
C ILE A 237 15.42 -14.42 12.94
N LEU A 238 14.24 -14.98 12.62
CA LEU A 238 14.07 -16.43 12.48
C LEU A 238 14.80 -17.00 11.26
N ILE A 239 14.90 -16.25 10.16
CA ILE A 239 15.67 -16.67 8.97
C ILE A 239 17.17 -16.68 9.25
N MET A 240 17.67 -15.77 10.09
CA MET A 240 19.10 -15.62 10.37
C MET A 240 19.65 -16.69 11.34
N ASP A 241 18.77 -17.39 12.08
CA ASP A 241 19.15 -18.48 12.97
C ASP A 241 18.81 -19.84 12.35
N PRO A 242 19.81 -20.68 12.01
CA PRO A 242 19.58 -21.95 11.31
C PRO A 242 18.71 -22.93 12.12
N LYS A 243 18.68 -22.81 13.45
CA LYS A 243 17.87 -23.68 14.32
C LYS A 243 16.39 -23.33 14.31
N THR A 244 16.04 -22.10 13.93
CA THR A 244 14.67 -21.59 13.94
C THR A 244 14.13 -21.23 12.56
N ALA A 245 14.95 -21.40 11.51
CA ALA A 245 14.59 -21.17 10.12
C ALA A 245 13.31 -21.90 9.68
N ASP A 246 13.06 -23.12 10.17
CA ASP A 246 11.83 -23.84 9.84
C ASP A 246 10.57 -23.17 10.39
N LYS A 247 10.69 -22.49 11.54
CA LYS A 247 9.57 -21.76 12.17
C LYS A 247 9.23 -20.46 11.43
N SER A 248 10.17 -19.91 10.66
CA SER A 248 9.96 -18.67 9.89
C SER A 248 8.76 -18.78 8.94
N ARG A 249 8.44 -19.98 8.46
CA ARG A 249 7.32 -20.26 7.55
C ARG A 249 5.96 -19.91 8.15
N TYR A 250 5.75 -20.22 9.43
CA TYR A 250 4.52 -19.85 10.13
C TYR A 250 4.37 -18.33 10.21
N VAL A 251 5.46 -17.61 10.43
CA VAL A 251 5.45 -16.15 10.47
C VAL A 251 5.13 -15.56 9.10
N VAL A 252 5.66 -16.14 8.02
CA VAL A 252 5.29 -15.77 6.63
C VAL A 252 3.79 -15.91 6.41
N TYR A 253 3.18 -17.04 6.78
CA TYR A 253 1.73 -17.24 6.61
C TYR A 253 0.88 -16.29 7.46
N VAL A 254 1.31 -16.01 8.69
CA VAL A 254 0.65 -15.02 9.55
C VAL A 254 0.74 -13.63 8.92
N MET A 255 1.91 -13.24 8.42
CA MET A 255 2.14 -11.95 7.77
C MET A 255 1.30 -11.78 6.49
N LEU A 256 1.22 -12.82 5.67
CA LEU A 256 0.39 -12.83 4.46
C LEU A 256 -1.11 -12.71 4.78
N SER A 257 -1.57 -13.48 5.77
CA SER A 257 -2.94 -13.40 6.26
C SER A 257 -3.24 -11.99 6.79
N TRP A 258 -2.29 -11.40 7.51
CA TRP A 258 -2.40 -10.04 8.03
C TRP A 258 -2.57 -9.01 6.90
N VAL A 259 -1.76 -9.09 5.85
CA VAL A 259 -1.85 -8.22 4.67
C VAL A 259 -3.21 -8.35 3.97
N ALA A 260 -3.77 -9.56 3.87
CA ALA A 260 -5.07 -9.79 3.22
C ALA A 260 -6.23 -9.05 3.93
N PHE A 261 -6.14 -8.82 5.25
CA PHE A 261 -7.16 -8.06 6.00
C PHE A 261 -6.96 -6.54 5.96
N CYS A 262 -5.76 -6.06 5.65
CA CYS A 262 -5.40 -4.65 5.67
C CYS A 262 -6.26 -3.75 4.75
N PRO A 263 -6.67 -4.19 3.55
CA PRO A 263 -7.62 -3.46 2.71
C PRO A 263 -8.91 -3.01 3.41
N LEU A 264 -9.43 -3.78 4.35
CA LEU A 264 -10.64 -3.42 5.10
C LEU A 264 -10.40 -2.23 6.04
N VAL A 265 -9.21 -2.16 6.64
CA VAL A 265 -8.80 -1.06 7.51
C VAL A 265 -8.61 0.20 6.68
N VAL A 266 -7.95 0.09 5.52
CA VAL A 266 -7.79 1.18 4.55
C VAL A 266 -9.15 1.73 4.13
N TRP A 267 -10.10 0.86 3.78
CA TRP A 267 -11.47 1.27 3.44
C TRP A 267 -12.15 2.06 4.58
N ARG A 268 -12.02 1.61 5.83
CA ARG A 268 -12.57 2.34 6.99
C ARG A 268 -11.97 3.73 7.14
N VAL A 269 -10.66 3.88 6.91
CA VAL A 269 -9.97 5.18 6.94
C VAL A 269 -10.51 6.10 5.85
N LEU A 270 -10.59 5.62 4.60
CA LEU A 270 -11.09 6.41 3.47
C LEU A 270 -12.54 6.84 3.65
N LYS A 271 -13.36 5.96 4.24
CA LYS A 271 -14.74 6.29 4.61
C LYS A 271 -14.80 7.40 5.67
N ALA A 272 -14.00 7.29 6.72
CA ALA A 272 -13.96 8.28 7.80
C ALA A 272 -13.46 9.66 7.31
N ASP A 273 -12.44 9.70 6.45
CA ASP A 273 -11.95 10.95 5.85
C ASP A 273 -13.04 11.56 4.93
N THR A 274 -13.77 10.73 4.19
CA THR A 274 -14.91 11.20 3.39
C THR A 274 -15.98 11.89 4.24
N GLU A 275 -16.31 11.32 5.41
CA GLU A 275 -17.28 11.91 6.35
C GLU A 275 -16.78 13.23 6.94
N TYR A 276 -15.48 13.33 7.26
CA TYR A 276 -14.87 14.56 7.74
C TYR A 276 -14.97 15.70 6.72
N TRP A 277 -14.55 15.46 5.47
CA TRP A 277 -14.61 16.48 4.41
C TRP A 277 -16.04 16.94 4.11
N ARG A 278 -17.01 16.04 4.20
CA ARG A 278 -18.42 16.40 4.13
C ARG A 278 -18.88 17.25 5.31
N GLY A 279 -18.46 16.91 6.52
CA GLY A 279 -18.77 17.68 7.74
C GLY A 279 -18.17 19.09 7.72
N VAL A 280 -16.92 19.23 7.24
CA VAL A 280 -16.28 20.54 7.02
C VAL A 280 -17.08 21.37 6.01
N GLY A 281 -17.51 20.76 4.89
CA GLY A 281 -18.38 21.43 3.92
C GLY A 281 -19.68 21.93 4.54
N GLN A 282 -20.34 21.14 5.39
CA GLN A 282 -21.60 21.55 6.05
C GLN A 282 -21.40 22.71 7.03
N ARG A 283 -20.28 22.73 7.77
CA ARG A 283 -19.97 23.82 8.71
C ARG A 283 -19.63 25.11 7.98
N ALA A 284 -18.93 25.03 6.85
CA ALA A 284 -18.66 26.20 6.01
C ALA A 284 -19.96 26.84 5.50
N CYS A 285 -20.94 26.05 5.04
CA CYS A 285 -22.25 26.56 4.65
C CYS A 285 -22.99 27.23 5.83
N ALA A 286 -23.00 26.61 7.02
CA ALA A 286 -23.66 27.19 8.19
C ALA A 286 -23.00 28.51 8.66
N LEU A 287 -21.67 28.60 8.54
CA LEU A 287 -20.93 29.84 8.84
C LEU A 287 -21.28 30.93 7.83
N GLN A 288 -21.43 30.56 6.56
CA GLN A 288 -21.84 31.48 5.49
C GLN A 288 -23.28 31.96 5.66
N ASP A 289 -24.22 31.08 6.05
CA ASP A 289 -25.59 31.45 6.41
C ASP A 289 -25.61 32.46 7.57
N TYR A 290 -24.74 32.25 8.57
CA TYR A 290 -24.58 33.17 9.70
C TYR A 290 -24.04 34.54 9.24
N PHE A 291 -22.96 34.56 8.45
CA PHE A 291 -22.40 35.79 7.89
C PHE A 291 -23.38 36.54 6.98
N GLN A 292 -24.22 35.83 6.22
CA GLN A 292 -25.22 36.44 5.35
C GLN A 292 -26.37 37.06 6.16
N ARG A 293 -26.75 36.42 7.28
CA ARG A 293 -27.78 36.91 8.19
C ARG A 293 -27.32 38.13 8.99
N GLU A 294 -26.03 38.20 9.32
CA GLU A 294 -25.44 39.30 10.11
C GLU A 294 -25.03 40.50 9.25
N ASN A 295 -24.58 40.28 8.00
CA ASN A 295 -24.10 41.35 7.10
C ASN A 295 -25.12 41.85 6.07
N GLY A 296 -26.36 41.35 6.05
CA GLY A 296 -27.44 41.90 5.21
C GLY A 296 -27.03 42.13 3.74
N LEU A 297 -26.25 41.23 3.16
CA LEU A 297 -25.72 41.38 1.80
C LEU A 297 -26.89 41.30 0.81
N SER A 298 -27.31 42.47 0.33
CA SER A 298 -28.36 42.60 -0.67
C SER A 298 -27.92 41.86 -1.94
N GLU A 299 -28.71 40.85 -2.29
CA GLU A 299 -28.58 40.03 -3.47
C GLU A 299 -28.89 40.85 -4.73
N ARG A 300 -27.99 41.75 -5.13
CA ARG A 300 -28.06 42.44 -6.42
C ARG A 300 -27.07 41.84 -7.39
N VAL A 301 -27.57 40.92 -8.21
CA VAL A 301 -27.10 40.53 -9.56
C VAL A 301 -25.59 40.70 -9.77
N SER A 302 -24.80 39.95 -9.01
CA SER A 302 -23.38 39.78 -9.24
C SER A 302 -23.12 38.29 -9.37
N SER A 303 -22.22 37.90 -10.27
CA SER A 303 -21.78 36.50 -10.46
C SER A 303 -21.36 35.80 -9.17
N LYS A 304 -21.00 36.57 -8.13
CA LYS A 304 -20.79 36.09 -6.75
C LYS A 304 -22.06 35.59 -6.07
N GLY A 305 -23.22 36.21 -6.28
CA GLY A 305 -24.50 35.78 -5.71
C GLY A 305 -24.96 34.42 -6.25
N LEU A 306 -24.75 34.17 -7.56
CA LEU A 306 -25.03 32.87 -8.17
C LEU A 306 -24.09 31.78 -7.62
N HIS A 307 -22.80 32.09 -7.44
CA HIS A 307 -21.84 31.18 -6.82
C HIS A 307 -22.25 30.83 -5.38
N VAL A 308 -22.67 31.84 -4.62
CA VAL A 308 -23.19 31.67 -3.26
C VAL A 308 -24.48 30.85 -3.25
N LEU A 309 -25.40 31.03 -4.20
CA LEU A 309 -26.65 30.27 -4.30
C LEU A 309 -26.41 28.79 -4.66
N ILE A 310 -25.45 28.52 -5.54
CA ILE A 310 -24.99 27.18 -5.91
C ILE A 310 -24.31 26.50 -4.71
N GLU A 311 -23.57 27.26 -3.91
CA GLU A 311 -22.84 26.78 -2.74
C GLU A 311 -23.75 26.56 -1.52
N MET A 312 -24.77 27.40 -1.31
CA MET A 312 -25.81 27.26 -0.28
C MET A 312 -26.75 26.08 -0.55
N ASN A 313 -27.09 25.83 -1.82
CA ASN A 313 -27.95 24.69 -2.18
C ASN A 313 -27.19 23.37 -2.37
N ARG A 314 -25.89 23.28 -2.05
CA ARG A 314 -25.07 22.05 -2.24
C ARG A 314 -25.65 20.76 -1.63
N LYS A 315 -26.51 20.87 -0.61
CA LYS A 315 -27.21 19.71 -0.02
C LYS A 315 -28.39 19.19 -0.86
N PHE A 316 -28.96 20.01 -1.74
CA PHE A 316 -30.05 19.70 -2.68
C PHE A 316 -29.62 19.76 -4.16
N VAL A 317 -28.50 20.40 -4.45
CA VAL A 317 -27.76 20.29 -5.71
C VAL A 317 -27.16 18.90 -5.72
N ILE A 318 -27.86 17.96 -6.37
CA ILE A 318 -27.17 16.93 -7.15
C ILE A 318 -26.14 17.71 -7.95
N ASP A 319 -24.85 17.50 -7.67
CA ASP A 319 -23.72 18.16 -8.30
C ASP A 319 -24.05 18.40 -9.79
N PHE A 320 -24.50 19.61 -10.16
CA PHE A 320 -25.05 19.86 -11.51
C PHE A 320 -23.94 19.79 -12.56
N ALA A 321 -22.67 19.78 -12.12
CA ALA A 321 -21.50 19.44 -12.93
C ALA A 321 -21.53 17.98 -13.45
N TYR A 322 -22.42 17.17 -12.92
CA TYR A 322 -22.50 15.75 -13.21
C TYR A 322 -23.80 15.39 -13.95
N LEU A 323 -24.96 15.99 -13.70
CA LEU A 323 -26.17 15.69 -14.49
C LEU A 323 -25.91 15.85 -16.01
N GLY A 324 -25.93 14.74 -16.74
CA GLY A 324 -25.90 14.72 -18.20
C GLY A 324 -27.19 15.35 -18.71
N LEU A 325 -27.22 16.68 -18.79
CA LEU A 325 -28.28 17.42 -19.44
C LEU A 325 -28.18 17.12 -20.94
N ILE A 326 -28.82 16.03 -21.36
CA ILE A 326 -29.19 15.86 -22.75
C ILE A 326 -30.16 17.00 -23.05
N ARG A 327 -29.65 18.04 -23.69
CA ARG A 327 -30.45 19.09 -24.27
C ARG A 327 -31.32 18.43 -25.34
N GLN A 328 -32.59 18.17 -25.02
CA GLN A 328 -33.57 17.92 -26.08
C GLN A 328 -33.65 19.21 -26.89
N LEU A 329 -33.18 19.12 -28.13
CA LEU A 329 -33.20 20.17 -29.14
C LEU A 329 -34.63 20.33 -29.65
#